data_AF-A0A2I0NMJ1-F1
#
_entry.id   AF-A0A2I0NMJ1-F1
#
_cell.length_a   1.000
_cell.length_b   1.000
_cell.length_c   1.000
_cell.angle_alpha   90.00
_cell.angle_beta   90.00
_cell.angle_gamma   90.00
#
_symmetry.space_group_name_H-M   'P 1'
#
loop_
_entity.id
_entity.type
_entity.pdbx_description
1 polymer ?
#
loop_
_entity_poly.entity_id
_entity_poly.type
_entity_poly.pdbx_seq_one_letter_code
_entity_poly.pdbx_strand_id
1 'polypeptide(L)'
;DEGIDIYVSAAAISDFAPERHEGKIPSGSPLTVRLNPLPKVIDEVAAACSPVTVAFKLGWDEEERARAMLEGGVRMVVVNAPPAMGATEGSFRIMTAGGTRDVAGSKEEVARAIWSGLL
;
A
#
# COMPACT_ATOMS: atom_id res chain seq x y z
N ASP A 1 -22.09 -9.93 14.45
CA ASP A 1 -20.93 -10.46 13.70
C ASP A 1 -20.52 -9.50 12.60
N GLU A 2 -20.12 -8.28 12.95
CA GLU A 2 -19.65 -7.28 11.97
C GLU A 2 -18.12 -7.35 11.88
N GLY A 3 -17.62 -8.38 11.18
CA GLY A 3 -16.22 -8.48 10.79
C GLY A 3 -15.94 -7.66 9.53
N ILE A 4 -14.66 -7.49 9.19
CA ILE A 4 -14.25 -6.96 7.88
C ILE A 4 -13.95 -8.15 6.96
N ASP A 5 -14.65 -8.24 5.83
CA ASP A 5 -14.41 -9.29 4.84
C ASP A 5 -13.18 -8.99 3.97
N ILE A 6 -13.05 -7.71 3.55
CA ILE A 6 -12.02 -7.25 2.61
C ILE A 6 -11.35 -6.00 3.15
N TYR A 7 -10.02 -6.00 3.19
CA TYR A 7 -9.20 -4.84 3.51
C TYR A 7 -8.36 -4.42 2.31
N VAL A 8 -8.51 -3.17 1.88
CA VAL A 8 -7.74 -2.58 0.76
C VAL A 8 -6.76 -1.54 1.31
N SER A 9 -5.49 -1.91 1.43
CA SER A 9 -4.40 -1.04 1.88
C SER A 9 -3.89 -0.15 0.74
N ALA A 10 -4.72 0.80 0.30
CA ALA A 10 -4.40 1.75 -0.79
C ALA A 10 -3.76 3.07 -0.30
N ALA A 11 -3.77 3.33 1.00
CA ALA A 11 -3.21 4.56 1.56
C ALA A 11 -1.68 4.58 1.48
N ALA A 12 -1.11 5.75 1.20
CA ALA A 12 0.34 6.00 1.35
C ALA A 12 0.66 6.23 2.83
N ILE A 13 0.77 5.13 3.59
CA ILE A 13 1.03 5.16 5.03
C ILE A 13 2.51 5.48 5.29
N SER A 14 2.78 6.36 6.25
CA SER A 14 4.15 6.71 6.62
C SER A 14 4.90 5.51 7.19
N ASP A 15 6.12 5.28 6.71
CA ASP A 15 7.01 4.24 7.24
C ASP A 15 7.73 4.67 8.53
N PHE A 16 7.74 5.97 8.82
CA PHE A 16 8.42 6.56 9.97
C PHE A 16 7.56 7.66 10.62
N ALA A 17 7.71 7.83 11.93
CA ALA A 17 7.16 8.97 12.68
C ALA A 17 8.28 9.82 13.27
N PRO A 18 8.11 11.16 13.29
CA PRO A 18 9.03 12.02 14.03
C PRO A 18 8.85 11.85 15.52
N GLU A 19 9.88 12.21 16.27
CA GLU A 19 9.72 12.36 17.71
C GLU A 19 8.82 13.53 18.06
N ARG A 20 7.94 13.28 19.03
CA ARG A 20 6.98 14.27 19.47
C ARG A 20 7.69 15.35 20.30
N HIS A 21 7.52 16.59 19.90
CA HIS A 21 7.86 17.77 20.69
C HIS A 21 6.61 18.44 21.21
N GLU A 22 6.65 18.97 22.44
CA GLU A 22 5.56 19.77 22.97
C GLU A 22 5.57 21.17 22.36
N GLY A 23 4.42 21.60 21.84
CA GLY A 23 4.27 22.90 21.21
C GLY A 23 4.95 23.02 19.84
N LYS A 24 5.02 24.25 19.33
CA LYS A 24 5.62 24.58 18.04
C LYS A 24 7.15 24.64 18.18
N ILE A 25 7.88 24.03 17.25
CA ILE A 25 9.33 24.16 17.18
C ILE A 25 9.70 25.59 16.70
N PRO A 26 10.50 26.37 17.46
CA PRO A 26 10.87 27.73 17.08
C PRO A 26 11.75 27.78 15.81
N SER A 27 11.54 28.80 14.99
CA SER A 27 12.41 29.12 13.85
C SER A 27 13.67 29.89 14.30
N GLY A 28 14.75 29.81 13.52
CA GLY A 28 15.92 30.70 13.68
C GLY A 28 17.27 29.99 13.85
N SER A 29 17.26 28.66 13.95
CA SER A 29 18.49 27.85 13.91
C SER A 29 18.25 26.54 13.15
N PRO A 30 19.30 25.91 12.60
CA PRO A 30 19.19 24.57 12.04
C PRO A 30 18.65 23.57 13.07
N LEU A 31 17.81 22.65 12.61
CA LEU A 31 17.20 21.59 13.42
C LEU A 31 17.39 20.24 12.75
N THR A 32 17.58 19.20 13.56
CA THR A 32 17.51 17.81 13.11
C THR A 32 16.17 17.20 13.51
N VAL A 33 15.46 16.60 12.55
CA VAL A 33 14.26 15.79 12.81
C VAL A 33 14.66 14.33 12.88
N ARG A 34 14.53 13.71 14.05
CA ARG A 34 14.73 12.26 14.20
C ARG A 34 13.45 11.52 13.85
N LEU A 35 13.56 10.53 12.95
CA LEU A 35 12.48 9.67 12.49
C LEU A 35 12.68 8.25 13.02
N ASN A 36 11.65 7.69 13.65
CA ASN A 36 11.64 6.31 14.14
C ASN A 36 10.74 5.46 13.24
N PRO A 37 11.13 4.21 12.91
CA PRO A 37 10.33 3.34 12.07
C PRO A 37 8.99 3.01 12.72
N LEU A 38 7.94 2.87 11.91
CA LEU A 38 6.61 2.49 12.33
C LEU A 38 6.31 1.02 11.98
N PRO A 39 5.47 0.33 12.78
CA PRO A 39 4.91 -0.95 12.40
C PRO A 39 4.05 -0.81 11.14
N LYS A 40 3.90 -1.90 10.38
CA LYS A 40 3.09 -1.90 9.16
C LYS A 40 1.64 -2.15 9.51
N VAL A 41 0.76 -1.21 9.16
CA VAL A 41 -0.69 -1.33 9.41
C VAL A 41 -1.28 -2.59 8.78
N ILE A 42 -0.82 -2.97 7.59
CA ILE A 42 -1.29 -4.18 6.91
C ILE A 42 -1.02 -5.46 7.72
N ASP A 43 0.11 -5.53 8.42
CA ASP A 43 0.48 -6.68 9.25
C ASP A 43 -0.40 -6.71 10.51
N GLU A 44 -0.63 -5.56 11.14
CA GLU A 44 -1.53 -5.43 12.30
C GLU A 44 -2.98 -5.81 11.97
N VAL A 45 -3.49 -5.39 10.79
CA VAL A 45 -4.84 -5.77 10.33
C VAL A 45 -4.93 -7.28 10.05
N ALA A 46 -3.92 -7.84 9.39
CA ALA A 46 -3.87 -9.28 9.12
C ALA A 46 -3.88 -10.11 10.42
N ALA A 47 -3.14 -9.65 11.45
CA ALA A 47 -3.11 -10.28 12.76
C ALA A 47 -4.42 -10.16 13.55
N ALA A 48 -5.12 -9.02 13.43
CA ALA A 48 -6.32 -8.74 14.23
C ALA A 48 -7.59 -9.41 13.70
N CYS A 49 -7.79 -9.44 12.38
CA CYS A 49 -9.04 -9.92 11.78
C CYS A 49 -8.88 -10.77 10.52
N SER A 50 -7.66 -10.97 10.02
CA SER A 50 -7.34 -11.83 8.87
C SER A 50 -8.30 -11.69 7.66
N PRO A 51 -8.60 -10.47 7.19
CA PRO A 51 -9.50 -10.26 6.06
C PRO A 51 -8.82 -10.64 4.74
N VAL A 52 -9.62 -10.77 3.68
CA VAL A 52 -9.07 -10.81 2.31
C VAL A 52 -8.37 -9.48 2.05
N THR A 53 -7.05 -9.54 1.90
CA THR A 53 -6.22 -8.33 1.88
C THR A 53 -5.73 -8.01 0.47
N VAL A 54 -5.89 -6.74 0.07
CA VAL A 54 -5.33 -6.15 -1.15
C VAL A 54 -4.30 -5.11 -0.76
N ALA A 55 -3.05 -5.31 -1.16
CA ALA A 55 -1.97 -4.37 -0.90
C ALA A 55 -1.68 -3.52 -2.13
N PHE A 56 -1.33 -2.24 -1.92
CA PHE A 56 -0.70 -1.42 -2.94
C PHE A 56 0.80 -1.31 -2.66
N LYS A 57 1.60 -1.43 -3.72
CA LYS A 57 3.05 -1.27 -3.64
C LYS A 57 3.54 -0.27 -4.67
N LEU A 58 4.09 0.83 -4.17
CA LEU A 58 4.67 1.89 -4.98
C LEU A 58 6.17 1.66 -5.14
N GLY A 59 6.65 1.66 -6.38
CA GLY A 59 8.09 1.63 -6.67
C GLY A 59 8.39 1.13 -8.06
N TRP A 60 9.68 1.14 -8.39
CA TRP A 60 10.20 0.44 -9.57
C TRP A 60 10.62 -0.96 -9.13
N ASP A 61 10.34 -1.97 -9.96
CA ASP A 61 10.80 -3.34 -9.74
C ASP A 61 10.35 -3.99 -8.41
N GLU A 62 9.16 -3.65 -7.93
CA GLU A 62 8.62 -4.14 -6.64
C GLU A 62 8.05 -5.56 -6.69
N GLU A 63 8.31 -6.34 -7.75
CA GLU A 63 7.73 -7.68 -7.92
C GLU A 63 8.18 -8.68 -6.86
N GLU A 64 9.45 -8.66 -6.46
CA GLU A 64 9.97 -9.59 -5.45
C GLU A 64 9.30 -9.35 -4.10
N ARG A 65 9.15 -8.09 -3.71
CA ARG A 65 8.42 -7.71 -2.49
C ARG A 65 6.94 -8.05 -2.59
N ALA A 66 6.33 -7.85 -3.76
CA ALA A 66 4.96 -8.27 -4.00
C ALA A 66 4.78 -9.80 -3.85
N ARG A 67 5.73 -10.61 -4.37
CA ARG A 67 5.74 -12.07 -4.16
C ARG A 67 5.83 -12.43 -2.69
N ALA A 68 6.73 -11.82 -1.94
CA ALA A 68 6.86 -12.04 -0.49
C ALA A 68 5.55 -11.69 0.27
N MET A 69 4.85 -10.63 -0.13
CA MET A 69 3.55 -10.29 0.46
C MET A 69 2.47 -11.32 0.15
N LEU A 70 2.44 -11.85 -1.09
CA LEU A 70 1.52 -12.93 -1.47
C LEU A 70 1.80 -14.22 -0.68
N GLU A 71 3.07 -14.56 -0.50
CA GLU A 71 3.50 -15.70 0.35
C GLU A 71 3.12 -15.48 1.82
N GLY A 72 3.13 -14.23 2.28
CA GLY A 72 2.65 -13.81 3.60
C GLY A 72 1.13 -13.79 3.78
N GLY A 73 0.35 -14.22 2.78
CA GLY A 73 -1.10 -14.34 2.88
C GLY A 73 -1.91 -13.17 2.30
N VAL A 74 -1.26 -12.17 1.72
CA VAL A 74 -1.98 -11.12 0.94
C VAL A 74 -2.60 -11.77 -0.31
N ARG A 75 -3.87 -11.48 -0.58
CA ARG A 75 -4.60 -12.09 -1.70
C ARG A 75 -4.20 -11.52 -3.07
N MET A 76 -3.89 -10.23 -3.09
CA MET A 76 -3.56 -9.46 -4.29
C MET A 76 -2.62 -8.31 -3.94
N VAL A 77 -1.60 -8.10 -4.77
CA VAL A 77 -0.72 -6.93 -4.69
C VAL A 77 -0.83 -6.13 -5.98
N VAL A 78 -1.13 -4.84 -5.86
CA VAL A 78 -1.25 -3.89 -6.95
C VAL A 78 0.02 -3.04 -6.96
N VAL A 79 0.88 -3.27 -7.94
CA VAL A 79 2.15 -2.57 -8.11
C VAL A 79 1.98 -1.41 -9.07
N ASN A 80 2.50 -0.24 -8.71
CA ASN A 80 2.53 0.92 -9.59
C ASN A 80 3.80 1.76 -9.40
N ALA A 81 4.21 2.44 -10.47
CA ALA A 81 5.33 3.36 -10.41
C ALA A 81 4.89 4.76 -9.90
N PRO A 82 5.82 5.59 -9.37
CA PRO A 82 5.54 6.95 -8.91
C PRO A 82 4.74 7.84 -9.87
N PRO A 83 4.96 7.82 -11.20
CA PRO A 83 4.19 8.65 -12.14
C PRO A 83 2.68 8.39 -12.13
N ALA A 84 2.22 7.22 -11.66
CA ALA A 84 0.80 6.93 -11.54
C ALA A 84 0.15 7.64 -10.34
N MET A 85 0.91 8.19 -9.39
CA MET A 85 0.35 8.93 -8.26
C MET A 85 -0.14 10.30 -8.70
N GLY A 86 -1.39 10.64 -8.35
CA GLY A 86 -2.00 11.93 -8.70
C GLY A 86 -2.37 12.11 -10.17
N ALA A 87 -1.99 11.18 -11.06
CA ALA A 87 -2.41 11.17 -12.45
C ALA A 87 -3.84 10.65 -12.60
N THR A 88 -4.53 11.07 -13.67
CA THR A 88 -5.88 10.58 -14.04
C THR A 88 -5.84 9.16 -14.60
N GLU A 89 -4.70 8.76 -15.16
CA GLU A 89 -4.46 7.46 -15.76
C GLU A 89 -3.12 6.90 -15.29
N GLY A 90 -2.92 5.59 -15.41
CA GLY A 90 -1.62 4.99 -15.12
C GLY A 90 -1.54 3.51 -15.49
N SER A 91 -0.32 2.99 -15.46
CA SER A 91 -0.03 1.57 -15.63
C SER A 91 0.21 0.91 -14.28
N PHE A 92 -0.45 -0.22 -14.09
CA PHE A 92 -0.47 -1.01 -12.87
C PHE A 92 -0.21 -2.48 -13.21
N ARG A 93 0.45 -3.18 -12.31
CA ARG A 93 0.62 -4.63 -12.37
C ARG A 93 -0.12 -5.26 -11.20
N ILE A 94 -1.14 -6.05 -11.51
CA ILE A 94 -1.91 -6.80 -10.53
C ILE A 94 -1.27 -8.18 -10.40
N MET A 95 -0.83 -8.53 -9.19
CA MET A 95 -0.19 -9.79 -8.87
C MET A 95 -1.04 -10.61 -7.91
N THR A 96 -1.21 -11.89 -8.19
CA THR A 96 -1.92 -12.86 -7.35
C THR A 96 -1.15 -14.20 -7.35
N ALA A 97 -1.56 -15.15 -6.51
CA ALA A 97 -1.03 -16.51 -6.56
C ALA A 97 -1.26 -17.20 -7.93
N GLY A 98 -2.28 -16.79 -8.69
CA GLY A 98 -2.59 -17.32 -10.02
C GLY A 98 -1.80 -16.68 -11.17
N GLY A 99 -0.98 -15.66 -10.88
CA GLY A 99 -0.16 -14.98 -11.88
C GLY A 99 -0.28 -13.47 -11.84
N THR A 100 0.27 -12.84 -12.88
CA THR A 100 0.41 -11.39 -13.01
C THR A 100 -0.34 -10.87 -14.22
N ARG A 101 -0.97 -9.70 -14.09
CA ARG A 101 -1.69 -9.02 -15.17
C ARG A 101 -1.36 -7.53 -15.16
N ASP A 102 -0.92 -7.02 -16.31
CA ASP A 102 -0.73 -5.59 -16.51
C ASP A 102 -2.06 -4.94 -16.93
N VAL A 103 -2.34 -3.76 -16.36
CA VAL A 103 -3.53 -2.95 -16.61
C VAL A 103 -3.10 -1.51 -16.78
N ALA A 104 -3.51 -0.85 -17.87
CA ALA A 104 -3.29 0.56 -18.09
C ALA A 104 -4.62 1.23 -18.44
N GLY A 105 -4.82 2.44 -17.92
CA GLY A 105 -6.02 3.24 -18.18
C GLY A 105 -6.35 4.18 -17.03
N SER A 106 -7.60 4.62 -16.99
CA SER A 106 -8.18 5.45 -15.92
C SER A 106 -8.16 4.75 -14.56
N LYS A 107 -8.27 5.53 -13.49
CA LYS A 107 -8.38 5.00 -12.12
C LYS A 107 -9.59 4.09 -11.96
N GLU A 108 -10.70 4.41 -12.62
CA GLU A 108 -11.92 3.63 -12.62
C GLU A 108 -11.74 2.27 -13.32
N GLU A 109 -11.01 2.22 -14.45
CA GLU A 109 -10.69 0.98 -15.14
C GLU A 109 -9.77 0.09 -14.30
N VAL A 110 -8.76 0.68 -13.66
CA VAL A 110 -7.85 -0.04 -12.75
C VAL A 110 -8.61 -0.56 -11.54
N ALA A 111 -9.45 0.25 -10.91
CA ALA A 111 -10.28 -0.17 -9.77
C ALA A 111 -11.23 -1.32 -10.16
N ARG A 112 -11.85 -1.25 -11.34
CA ARG A 112 -12.68 -2.34 -11.87
C ARG A 112 -11.87 -3.62 -12.08
N ALA A 113 -10.66 -3.51 -12.62
CA ALA A 113 -9.79 -4.66 -12.84
C ALA A 113 -9.36 -5.31 -11.52
N ILE A 114 -9.06 -4.51 -10.49
CA ILE A 114 -8.77 -4.99 -9.13
C ILE A 114 -9.98 -5.74 -8.58
N TRP A 115 -11.17 -5.13 -8.61
CA TRP A 115 -12.39 -5.73 -8.08
C TRP A 115 -12.73 -7.06 -8.77
N SER A 116 -12.71 -7.09 -10.11
CA SER A 116 -12.96 -8.31 -10.88
C SER A 116 -11.92 -9.41 -10.65
N GLY A 117 -10.70 -9.07 -10.21
CA GLY A 117 -9.66 -10.06 -9.91
C GLY A 117 -9.74 -10.64 -8.49
N LEU A 118 -10.60 -10.09 -7.62
CA LEU A 118 -10.84 -10.59 -6.27
C LEU A 118 -11.95 -11.65 -6.21
N LEU A 119 -12.97 -11.50 -7.07
CA LEU A 119 -14.08 -12.44 -7.25
C LEU A 119 -13.63 -13.70 -7.99
#